data_AF-A0A9P6YUV6-F1
#
_entry.id   AF-A0A9P6YUV6-F1
#
_cell.length_a   1.000
_cell.length_b   1.000
_cell.length_c   1.000
_cell.angle_alpha   90.00
_cell.angle_beta   90.00
_cell.angle_gamma   90.00
#
_symmetry.space_group_name_H-M   'P 1'
#
loop_
_entity.id
_entity.type
_entity.pdbx_description
1 polymer ?
#
loop_
_entity_poly.entity_id
_entity_poly.type
_entity_poly.pdbx_seq_one_letter_code
_entity_poly.pdbx_strand_id
1 'polypeptide(L)'
;MNGSLSDSIQQVRGLRQGDSISPILFNLAIEPFLLSILHIEIIDDYCLKARRFNSDLQLTAPRSVKLLAYADDILIFTNSKEEFLELQGSLKVYNGASNSQVNYSELVAFPLAGGNTFNNRELKELISHNGLRWFGS
;
A
#
# COMPACT_ATOMS: atom_id res chain seq x y z
N MET A 1 -16.91 35.23 22.68
CA MET A 1 -18.15 34.68 22.07
C MET A 1 -17.68 33.46 21.26
N ASN A 2 -17.82 32.20 21.67
CA ASN A 2 -18.98 31.53 22.25
C ASN A 2 -18.53 30.47 23.27
N GLY A 3 -19.00 30.59 24.52
CA GLY A 3 -18.63 29.75 25.66
C GLY A 3 -19.77 28.85 26.15
N SER A 4 -20.59 28.34 25.23
CA SER A 4 -21.62 27.35 25.55
C SER A 4 -21.20 25.97 25.04
N LEU A 5 -21.18 24.98 25.94
CA LEU A 5 -20.99 23.57 25.58
C LEU A 5 -22.12 23.17 24.61
N SER A 6 -21.78 22.73 23.39
CA SER A 6 -22.76 22.16 22.47
C SER A 6 -23.21 20.78 22.96
N ASP A 7 -24.35 20.31 22.48
CA ASP A 7 -24.81 18.94 22.75
C ASP A 7 -23.75 17.91 22.31
N SER A 8 -23.73 16.77 23.02
CA SER A 8 -22.80 15.68 22.73
C SER A 8 -23.06 15.11 21.33
N ILE A 9 -22.05 15.17 20.47
CA ILE A 9 -22.11 14.54 19.14
C ILE A 9 -21.75 13.07 19.30
N GLN A 10 -22.70 12.17 19.01
CA GLN A 10 -22.42 10.74 18.98
C GLN A 10 -21.62 10.39 17.72
N GLN A 11 -20.37 10.01 17.92
CA GLN A 11 -19.51 9.49 16.86
C GLN A 11 -19.88 8.02 16.58
N VAL A 12 -20.62 7.79 15.50
CA VAL A 12 -21.09 6.44 15.09
C VAL A 12 -20.03 5.67 14.30
N ARG A 13 -19.05 6.38 13.71
CA ARG A 13 -17.97 5.80 12.90
C ARG A 13 -16.66 6.57 13.08
N GLY A 14 -15.55 5.90 12.78
CA GLY A 14 -14.20 6.45 12.91
C GLY A 14 -13.70 6.43 14.36
N LEU A 15 -12.39 6.63 14.53
CA LEU A 15 -11.75 6.69 15.84
C LEU A 15 -11.33 8.13 16.14
N ARG A 16 -11.37 8.51 17.42
CA ARG A 16 -10.98 9.85 17.84
C ARG A 16 -9.46 9.99 17.71
N GLN A 17 -8.99 11.03 17.04
CA GLN A 17 -7.58 11.38 17.05
C GLN A 17 -7.16 11.81 18.46
N GLY A 18 -6.01 11.33 18.92
CA GLY A 18 -5.52 11.58 20.28
C GLY A 18 -5.95 10.54 21.33
N ASP A 19 -6.75 9.54 20.95
CA ASP A 19 -6.98 8.36 21.79
C ASP A 19 -5.80 7.38 21.65
N SER A 20 -5.26 6.94 22.79
CA SER A 20 -4.16 5.99 22.88
C SER A 20 -4.42 4.64 22.19
N ILE A 21 -5.68 4.26 22.00
CA ILE A 21 -6.07 2.97 21.39
C ILE A 21 -6.29 3.09 19.87
N SER A 22 -6.48 4.31 19.35
CA SER A 22 -6.74 4.52 17.92
C SER A 22 -5.70 3.90 16.98
N PRO A 23 -4.37 3.99 17.25
CA PRO A 23 -3.36 3.42 16.37
C PRO A 23 -3.43 1.88 16.26
N ILE A 24 -3.69 1.19 17.37
CA ILE A 24 -3.73 -0.28 17.34
C ILE A 24 -5.00 -0.79 16.64
N LEU A 25 -6.13 -0.12 16.84
CA LEU A 25 -7.38 -0.48 16.15
C LEU A 25 -7.28 -0.23 14.63
N PHE A 26 -6.57 0.81 14.22
CA PHE A 26 -6.28 1.03 12.80
C PHE A 26 -5.48 -0.13 12.20
N ASN A 27 -4.39 -0.55 12.87
CA ASN A 27 -3.57 -1.68 12.42
C ASN A 27 -4.39 -2.98 12.32
N LEU A 28 -5.25 -3.25 13.30
CA LEU A 28 -6.13 -4.42 13.27
C LEU A 28 -7.16 -4.37 12.14
N ALA A 29 -7.70 -3.19 11.84
CA ALA A 29 -8.67 -3.03 10.76
C ALA A 29 -8.05 -3.28 9.37
N ILE A 30 -6.79 -2.85 9.16
CA ILE A 30 -6.11 -2.97 7.87
C ILE A 30 -5.39 -4.31 7.66
N GLU A 31 -5.10 -5.05 8.74
CA GLU A 31 -4.40 -6.35 8.70
C GLU A 31 -4.99 -7.35 7.69
N PRO A 32 -6.33 -7.56 7.60
CA PRO A 32 -6.90 -8.50 6.61
C PRO A 32 -6.55 -8.15 5.17
N PHE A 33 -6.48 -6.85 4.84
CA PHE A 33 -6.05 -6.39 3.52
C PHE A 33 -4.57 -6.70 3.28
N LEU A 34 -3.69 -6.41 4.24
CA LEU A 34 -2.26 -6.71 4.13
C LEU A 34 -2.01 -8.22 3.95
N LEU A 35 -2.69 -9.05 4.75
CA LEU A 35 -2.61 -10.51 4.65
C LEU A 35 -3.12 -11.01 3.29
N SER A 36 -4.18 -10.41 2.75
CA SER A 36 -4.68 -10.78 1.42
C SER A 36 -3.63 -10.60 0.33
N ILE A 37 -2.85 -9.50 0.37
CA ILE A 37 -1.78 -9.22 -0.60
C ILE A 37 -0.65 -10.25 -0.46
N LEU A 38 -0.24 -10.57 0.77
CA LEU A 38 0.83 -11.54 1.01
C LEU A 38 0.50 -12.93 0.45
N HIS A 39 -0.78 -13.32 0.47
CA HIS A 39 -1.27 -14.59 -0.07
C HIS A 39 -1.53 -14.60 -1.58
N ILE A 40 -1.38 -13.49 -2.30
CA ILE A 40 -1.48 -13.51 -3.77
C ILE A 40 -0.28 -14.26 -4.35
N GLU A 41 -0.52 -15.46 -4.89
CA GLU A 41 0.53 -16.34 -5.42
C GLU A 41 1.19 -15.79 -6.69
N ILE A 42 0.46 -15.00 -7.49
CA ILE A 42 0.97 -14.44 -8.75
C ILE A 42 1.90 -13.22 -8.56
N ILE A 43 1.92 -12.60 -7.37
CA ILE A 43 2.83 -11.49 -7.09
C ILE A 43 4.23 -12.03 -6.95
N ASP A 44 5.04 -11.74 -7.97
CA ASP A 44 6.45 -12.05 -7.97
C ASP A 44 7.16 -11.30 -6.85
N ASP A 45 7.93 -12.10 -6.14
CA ASP A 45 8.56 -11.77 -4.90
C ASP A 45 9.71 -10.77 -5.14
N TYR A 46 9.57 -9.49 -4.72
CA TYR A 46 10.61 -8.49 -4.96
C TYR A 46 11.83 -8.78 -4.07
N CYS A 47 12.94 -9.20 -4.68
CA CYS A 47 14.19 -9.43 -3.98
C CYS A 47 15.00 -8.12 -3.90
N LEU A 48 15.20 -7.64 -2.67
CA LEU A 48 16.14 -6.56 -2.38
C LEU A 48 17.56 -7.04 -2.70
N LYS A 49 18.06 -6.69 -3.87
CA LYS A 49 19.46 -6.95 -4.23
C LYS A 49 20.35 -6.06 -3.37
N ALA A 50 20.84 -6.59 -2.26
CA ALA A 50 21.93 -5.97 -1.51
C ALA A 50 23.12 -5.80 -2.47
N ARG A 51 23.52 -4.55 -2.75
CA ARG A 51 24.73 -4.30 -3.54
C ARG A 51 25.89 -4.95 -2.79
N ARG A 52 26.54 -5.93 -3.42
CA ARG A 52 27.79 -6.50 -2.93
C ARG A 52 28.87 -5.41 -3.01
N PHE A 53 29.07 -4.67 -1.93
CA PHE A 53 30.33 -3.97 -1.73
C PHE A 53 31.35 -5.01 -1.28
N ASN A 54 32.23 -5.42 -2.19
CA ASN A 54 33.49 -6.15 -1.98
C ASN A 54 33.68 -6.79 -0.59
N SER A 55 32.84 -7.77 -0.24
CA SER A 55 32.95 -8.47 1.03
C SER A 55 32.66 -9.96 0.80
N ASP A 56 33.57 -10.79 1.28
CA ASP A 56 33.48 -12.25 1.28
C ASP A 56 32.39 -12.80 2.22
N LEU A 57 31.57 -11.93 2.82
CA LEU A 57 30.39 -12.35 3.54
C LEU A 57 29.32 -12.76 2.53
N GLN A 58 29.03 -14.06 2.49
CA GLN A 58 27.79 -14.58 1.94
C GLN A 58 26.61 -14.07 2.79
N LEU A 59 26.18 -12.82 2.57
CA LEU A 59 24.85 -12.41 2.99
C LEU A 59 23.87 -13.24 2.17
N THR A 60 23.16 -14.15 2.83
CA THR A 60 21.96 -14.77 2.30
C THR A 60 21.07 -13.65 1.77
N ALA A 61 20.66 -13.76 0.50
CA ALA A 61 19.79 -12.75 -0.11
C ALA A 61 18.57 -12.56 0.81
N PRO A 62 18.19 -11.31 1.13
CA PRO A 62 17.04 -11.07 1.98
C PRO A 62 15.80 -11.73 1.36
N ARG A 63 14.91 -12.22 2.23
CA ARG A 63 13.60 -12.74 1.80
C ARG A 63 12.92 -11.70 0.91
N SER A 64 12.27 -12.19 -0.11
CA SER A 64 11.40 -11.42 -0.98
C SER A 64 10.36 -10.63 -0.20
N VAL A 65 10.06 -9.42 -0.66
CA VAL A 65 9.14 -8.49 -0.01
C VAL A 65 8.04 -8.11 -0.99
N LYS A 66 6.80 -8.45 -0.67
CA LYS A 66 5.63 -8.05 -1.49
C LYS A 66 5.06 -6.68 -1.10
N LEU A 67 5.16 -6.33 0.18
CA LEU A 67 4.69 -5.05 0.71
C LEU A 67 5.51 -4.60 1.92
N LEU A 68 5.53 -3.29 2.16
CA LEU A 68 5.98 -2.65 3.39
C LEU A 68 4.81 -1.82 3.93
N ALA A 69 4.51 -1.96 5.22
CA ALA A 69 3.47 -1.18 5.89
C ALA A 69 4.05 -0.55 7.16
N TYR A 70 3.85 0.76 7.32
CA TYR A 70 4.26 1.51 8.50
C TYR A 70 3.16 2.52 8.86
N ALA A 71 2.50 2.29 10.00
CA ALA A 71 1.29 3.05 10.36
C ALA A 71 0.28 3.05 9.20
N ASP A 72 -0.09 4.22 8.68
CA ASP A 72 -0.98 4.43 7.54
C ASP A 72 -0.29 4.39 6.18
N ASP A 73 1.05 4.42 6.13
CA ASP A 73 1.82 4.34 4.89
C ASP A 73 1.97 2.88 4.45
N ILE A 74 1.52 2.57 3.22
CA ILE A 74 1.64 1.25 2.61
C ILE A 74 2.34 1.36 1.26
N LEU A 75 3.42 0.60 1.08
CA LEU A 75 4.12 0.42 -0.19
C LEU A 75 3.93 -1.01 -0.67
N ILE A 76 3.49 -1.18 -1.91
CA ILE A 76 3.28 -2.49 -2.53
C ILE A 76 4.14 -2.59 -3.77
N PHE A 77 4.85 -3.72 -3.91
CA PHE A 77 5.68 -4.00 -5.06
C PHE A 77 4.84 -4.74 -6.10
N THR A 78 4.84 -4.22 -7.33
CA THR A 78 4.17 -4.86 -8.48
C THR A 78 5.04 -4.72 -9.72
N ASN A 79 5.18 -5.80 -10.48
CA ASN A 79 6.05 -5.89 -11.65
C ASN A 79 5.27 -6.03 -12.97
N SER A 80 4.00 -6.43 -12.88
CA SER A 80 3.16 -6.75 -14.04
C SER A 80 1.75 -6.17 -13.93
N LYS A 81 1.06 -6.14 -15.07
CA LYS A 81 -0.34 -5.71 -15.14
C LYS A 81 -1.25 -6.67 -14.38
N GLU A 82 -0.96 -7.96 -14.47
CA GLU A 82 -1.73 -9.04 -13.86
C GLU A 82 -1.69 -8.92 -12.33
N GLU A 83 -0.51 -8.67 -11.77
CA GLU A 83 -0.33 -8.40 -10.34
C GLU A 83 -1.12 -7.17 -9.87
N PHE A 84 -1.09 -6.09 -10.65
CA PHE A 84 -1.84 -4.89 -10.33
C PHE A 84 -3.35 -5.16 -10.35
N LEU A 85 -3.86 -5.95 -11.30
CA LEU A 85 -5.27 -6.31 -11.38
C LEU A 85 -5.72 -7.16 -10.17
N GLU A 86 -4.90 -8.12 -9.74
CA GLU A 86 -5.17 -8.91 -8.53
C GLU A 86 -5.16 -8.02 -7.27
N LEU A 87 -4.21 -7.10 -7.17
CA LEU A 87 -4.19 -6.10 -6.10
C LEU A 87 -5.47 -5.26 -6.08
N GLN A 88 -5.95 -4.81 -7.24
CA GLN A 88 -7.22 -4.10 -7.34
C GLN A 88 -8.41 -4.96 -6.93
N GLY A 89 -8.38 -6.26 -7.23
CA GLY A 89 -9.36 -7.24 -6.76
C GLY A 89 -9.42 -7.29 -5.23
N SER A 90 -8.28 -7.53 -4.58
CA SER A 90 -8.17 -7.56 -3.12
C SER A 90 -8.62 -6.25 -2.46
N LEU A 91 -8.25 -5.11 -3.06
CA LEU A 91 -8.66 -3.79 -2.60
C LEU A 91 -10.17 -3.58 -2.68
N LYS A 92 -10.82 -4.05 -3.75
CA LYS A 92 -12.30 -4.00 -3.90
C LYS A 92 -13.00 -4.86 -2.85
N VAL A 93 -12.49 -6.07 -2.61
CA VAL A 93 -13.04 -6.96 -1.58
C VAL A 93 -12.94 -6.31 -0.20
N TYR A 94 -11.76 -5.76 0.13
CA TYR A 94 -11.56 -5.05 1.39
C TYR A 94 -12.49 -3.84 1.54
N ASN A 95 -12.64 -3.01 0.50
CA ASN A 95 -13.55 -1.87 0.51
C ASN A 95 -15.00 -2.29 0.76
N GLY A 96 -15.45 -3.39 0.14
CA GLY A 96 -16.78 -3.95 0.36
C GLY A 96 -16.97 -4.46 1.80
N ALA A 97 -15.96 -5.13 2.37
CA ALA A 97 -16.04 -5.70 3.71
C ALA A 97 -15.95 -4.65 4.83
N SER A 98 -15.10 -3.64 4.66
CA SER A 98 -14.85 -2.59 5.65
C SER A 98 -15.77 -1.37 5.50
N ASN A 99 -16.52 -1.29 4.38
CA ASN A 99 -17.24 -0.09 3.97
C ASN A 99 -16.32 1.15 3.87
N SER A 100 -15.02 0.93 3.63
CA SER A 100 -14.04 1.97 3.37
C SER A 100 -14.00 2.32 1.89
N GLN A 101 -13.69 3.57 1.58
CA GLN A 101 -13.46 4.00 0.21
C GLN A 101 -11.99 4.38 0.04
N VAL A 102 -11.29 3.68 -0.83
CA VAL A 102 -9.93 4.04 -1.20
C VAL A 102 -9.96 5.30 -2.06
N ASN A 103 -9.17 6.29 -1.67
CA ASN A 103 -8.98 7.47 -2.46
C ASN A 103 -7.80 7.28 -3.43
N TYR A 104 -8.10 6.85 -4.66
CA TYR A 104 -7.08 6.60 -5.69
C TYR A 104 -6.26 7.84 -6.05
N SER A 105 -6.76 9.06 -5.84
CA SER A 105 -5.98 10.28 -6.11
C SER A 105 -4.82 10.46 -5.14
N GLU A 106 -4.88 9.86 -3.94
CA GLU A 106 -3.77 9.86 -2.98
C GLU A 106 -2.77 8.72 -3.22
N LEU A 107 -3.12 7.75 -4.06
CA LEU A 107 -2.21 6.70 -4.45
C LEU A 107 -1.20 7.20 -5.47
N VAL A 108 0.05 6.80 -5.25
CA VAL A 108 1.20 7.18 -6.06
C VAL A 108 1.92 5.92 -6.52
N ALA A 109 2.25 5.87 -7.81
CA ALA A 109 3.06 4.83 -8.41
C ALA A 109 4.37 5.42 -8.96
N PHE A 110 5.48 4.73 -8.73
CA PHE A 110 6.78 5.11 -9.25
C PHE A 110 7.67 3.88 -9.50
N PRO A 111 8.55 3.91 -10.51
CA PRO A 111 9.48 2.83 -10.77
C PRO A 111 10.62 2.85 -9.74
N LEU A 112 10.98 1.68 -9.21
CA LEU A 112 12.08 1.53 -8.25
C LEU A 112 13.47 1.50 -8.91
N ALA A 113 13.54 1.16 -10.20
CA ALA A 113 14.76 1.28 -10.98
C ALA A 113 14.92 2.74 -11.40
N GLY A 114 15.79 3.50 -10.75
CA GLY A 114 16.11 4.90 -11.05
C GLY A 114 16.82 5.13 -12.39
N GLY A 115 16.61 4.27 -13.39
CA GLY A 115 17.10 4.41 -14.76
C GLY A 115 15.95 4.42 -15.76
N ASN A 116 16.20 4.96 -16.96
CA ASN A 116 15.27 5.12 -18.09
C ASN A 116 14.68 3.78 -18.65
N THR A 117 14.65 2.71 -17.87
CA THR A 117 14.32 1.35 -18.30
C THR A 117 13.05 0.81 -17.66
N PHE A 118 12.11 1.66 -17.26
CA PHE A 118 10.75 1.17 -17.00
C PHE A 118 10.10 0.84 -18.36
N ASN A 119 10.17 -0.44 -18.75
CA ASN A 119 9.72 -0.90 -20.06
C ASN A 119 8.28 -1.44 -20.06
N ASN A 120 7.57 -1.37 -18.92
CA ASN A 120 6.22 -1.92 -18.79
C ASN A 120 5.14 -0.88 -19.10
N ARG A 121 5.05 -0.47 -20.38
CA ARG A 121 4.12 0.55 -20.86
C ARG A 121 2.67 0.24 -20.49
N GLU A 122 2.26 -1.02 -20.59
CA GLU A 122 0.89 -1.46 -20.29
C GLU A 122 0.53 -1.24 -18.81
N LEU A 123 1.45 -1.53 -17.89
CA LEU A 123 1.25 -1.26 -16.46
C LEU A 123 1.13 0.24 -16.19
N LYS A 124 1.97 1.07 -16.81
CA LYS A 124 1.88 2.55 -16.66
C LYS A 124 0.57 3.10 -17.21
N GLU A 125 0.12 2.63 -18.36
CA GLU A 125 -1.16 3.02 -18.95
C GLU A 125 -2.33 2.60 -18.05
N LEU A 126 -2.30 1.38 -17.52
CA LEU A 126 -3.32 0.88 -16.60
C LEU A 126 -3.38 1.70 -15.30
N ILE A 127 -2.24 1.98 -14.68
CA ILE A 127 -2.15 2.79 -13.46
C ILE A 127 -2.72 4.20 -13.70
N SER A 128 -2.35 4.81 -14.83
CA SER A 128 -2.82 6.15 -15.21
C SER A 128 -4.33 6.17 -15.47
N HIS A 129 -4.87 5.15 -16.14
CA HIS A 129 -6.31 5.02 -16.39
C HIS A 129 -7.12 4.86 -15.09
N ASN A 130 -6.54 4.28 -14.04
CA ASN A 130 -7.19 4.12 -12.75
C ASN A 130 -7.09 5.37 -11.85
N GLY A 131 -6.52 6.47 -12.35
CA GLY A 131 -6.47 7.76 -11.64
C GLY A 131 -5.35 7.87 -10.60
N LEU A 132 -4.40 6.92 -10.57
CA LEU A 132 -3.22 7.01 -9.72
C LEU A 132 -2.23 8.02 -10.32
N ARG A 133 -1.53 8.76 -9.44
CA ARG A 133 -0.46 9.66 -9.87
C ARG A 133 0.80 8.86 -10.18
N TRP A 134 1.37 9.07 -11.37
CA TRP A 134 2.65 8.46 -11.78
C TRP A 134 3.82 9.43 -11.58
N PHE A 135 4.86 9.02 -10.86
CA PHE A 135 6.11 9.77 -10.72
C PHE A 135 7.28 8.99 -11.34
N GLY A 136 7.95 9.58 -12.33
CA GLY A 136 9.09 8.99 -13.03
C GLY A 136 9.04 9.27 -14.54
N SER A 137 10.16 9.75 -15.10
CA SER A 137 10.34 10.13 -16.52
C SER A 137 10.28 8.94 -17.46
#